data_AF-A0A950AMW1-F1
#
_entry.id   AF-A0A950AMW1-F1
#
_cell.length_a   1.000
_cell.length_b   1.000
_cell.length_c   1.000
_cell.angle_alpha   90.00
_cell.angle_beta   90.00
_cell.angle_gamma   90.00
#
_symmetry.space_group_name_H-M   'P 1'
#
loop_
_entity.id
_entity.type
_entity.pdbx_description
1 polymer ?
#
loop_
_entity_poly.entity_id
_entity_poly.type
_entity_poly.pdbx_seq_one_letter_code
_entity_poly.pdbx_strand_id
1 'polypeptide(L)'
;MNPLATAVYVPPRPNPGPEPLPAPQSPVVAITLSIAGLALLAVTLAALLLSLRRRARRRRIRAERSARYGLPRVLPESPRERWIIFSRAIRRVLAERFGASWRAKTNEEMSDAPELAEALGTRRAEELIDLLRQADRAKFADSPVPKPPAPLPYLSKLVAALAPEAGARSRTRGK
;
A
#
# COMPACT_ATOMS: atom_id res chain seq x y z
N MET A 1 -58.10 3.68 75.76
CA MET A 1 -57.77 5.12 75.59
C MET A 1 -56.33 5.20 75.09
N ASN A 2 -56.11 5.54 73.82
CA ASN A 2 -54.77 5.65 73.22
C ASN A 2 -54.36 7.13 73.18
N PRO A 3 -53.18 7.51 73.71
CA PRO A 3 -52.69 8.87 73.57
C PRO A 3 -52.23 9.15 72.13
N LEU A 4 -52.68 10.27 71.58
CA LEU A 4 -52.34 10.76 70.25
C LEU A 4 -50.85 11.14 70.20
N ALA A 5 -50.07 10.45 69.38
CA ALA A 5 -48.69 10.78 69.11
C ALA A 5 -48.60 12.03 68.22
N THR A 6 -48.08 13.12 68.76
CA THR A 6 -47.81 14.37 68.02
C THR A 6 -46.63 14.15 67.09
N ALA A 7 -46.90 13.96 65.80
CA ALA A 7 -45.87 13.83 64.77
C ALA A 7 -45.20 15.19 64.54
N VAL A 8 -43.95 15.32 64.98
CA VAL A 8 -43.10 16.50 64.75
C VAL A 8 -42.75 16.55 63.26
N TYR A 9 -43.24 17.59 62.57
CA TYR A 9 -42.91 17.84 61.17
C TYR A 9 -41.45 18.29 61.05
N VAL A 10 -40.60 17.45 60.47
CA VAL A 10 -39.21 17.79 60.13
C VAL A 10 -39.19 18.12 58.64
N PRO A 11 -38.82 19.35 58.24
CA PRO A 11 -38.76 19.70 56.82
C PRO A 11 -37.69 18.83 56.12
N PRO A 12 -37.95 18.42 54.86
CA PRO A 12 -36.97 17.68 54.07
C PRO A 12 -35.70 18.52 53.90
N ARG A 13 -34.54 17.92 54.18
CA ARG A 13 -33.26 18.62 54.03
C ARG A 13 -33.06 19.00 52.55
N PRO A 14 -32.59 20.23 52.25
CA PRO A 14 -32.23 20.62 50.90
C PRO A 14 -31.23 19.62 50.32
N ASN A 15 -31.52 19.08 49.14
CA ASN A 15 -30.57 18.19 48.46
C ASN A 15 -29.32 19.02 48.11
N PRO A 16 -28.15 18.74 48.70
CA PRO A 16 -26.93 19.39 48.28
C PRO A 16 -26.73 19.04 46.80
N GLY A 17 -26.58 20.06 45.96
CA GLY A 17 -26.30 19.87 44.55
C GLY A 17 -25.06 18.99 44.32
N PRO A 18 -24.79 18.55 43.08
CA PRO A 18 -23.65 17.69 42.78
C PRO A 18 -22.37 18.28 43.38
N GLU A 19 -21.63 17.47 44.15
CA GLU A 19 -20.40 17.89 44.79
C GLU A 19 -19.42 18.44 43.75
N PRO A 20 -18.74 19.57 44.05
CA PRO A 20 -17.75 20.12 43.15
C PRO A 20 -16.59 19.13 43.00
N LEU A 21 -16.15 18.92 41.76
CA LEU A 21 -14.98 18.10 41.47
C LEU A 21 -13.78 18.63 42.29
N PRO A 22 -12.97 17.74 42.89
CA PRO A 22 -11.84 18.16 43.70
C PRO A 22 -10.88 18.98 42.84
N ALA A 23 -10.66 20.23 43.24
CA ALA A 23 -9.63 21.07 42.65
C ALA A 23 -8.26 20.43 42.93
N PRO A 24 -7.30 20.50 41.99
CA PRO A 24 -5.95 20.03 42.24
C PRO A 24 -5.39 20.76 43.47
N GLN A 25 -5.06 20.00 44.51
CA GLN A 25 -4.68 20.51 45.83
C GLN A 25 -3.36 21.30 45.84
N SER A 26 -2.61 21.27 44.72
CA SER A 26 -1.38 22.02 44.54
C SER A 26 -1.31 22.63 43.13
N PRO A 27 -1.02 23.94 43.00
CA PRO A 27 -0.84 24.59 41.70
C PRO A 27 0.31 23.94 40.90
N VAL A 28 1.29 23.35 41.58
CA VAL A 28 2.39 22.62 40.94
C VAL A 28 1.86 21.41 40.18
N VAL A 29 0.96 20.61 40.76
CA VAL A 29 0.39 19.42 40.10
C VAL A 29 -0.42 19.81 38.85
N ALA A 30 -1.20 20.90 38.93
CA ALA A 30 -1.96 21.41 37.79
C ALA A 30 -1.04 21.85 36.64
N ILE A 31 0.07 22.53 36.95
CA ILE A 31 1.08 22.94 35.97
C ILE A 31 1.75 21.71 35.35
N THR A 32 2.17 20.73 36.15
CA THR A 32 2.84 19.52 35.65
C THR A 32 1.94 18.72 34.72
N LEU A 33 0.66 18.54 35.08
CA LEU A 33 -0.32 17.87 34.22
C LEU A 33 -0.56 18.63 32.91
N SER A 34 -0.60 19.96 32.97
CA SER A 34 -0.75 20.80 31.78
C SER A 34 0.46 20.67 30.85
N ILE A 35 1.67 20.69 31.40
CA ILE A 35 2.92 20.50 30.64
C ILE A 35 2.95 19.09 30.04
N ALA A 36 2.61 18.05 30.80
CA ALA A 36 2.54 16.68 30.32
C ALA A 36 1.51 16.52 29.19
N GLY A 37 0.34 17.14 29.33
CA GLY A 37 -0.70 17.17 28.29
C GLY A 37 -0.22 17.85 27.01
N LEU A 38 0.44 19.01 27.13
CA LEU A 38 1.04 19.71 25.98
C LEU A 38 2.14 18.89 25.32
N ALA A 39 3.01 18.24 26.10
CA ALA A 39 4.07 17.38 25.58
C ALA A 39 3.47 16.18 24.80
N LEU A 40 2.44 15.54 25.34
CA LEU A 40 1.75 14.43 24.67
C LEU A 40 1.08 14.90 23.37
N LEU A 41 0.43 16.08 23.39
CA LEU A 41 -0.19 16.66 22.20
C LEU A 41 0.86 17.01 21.13
N ALA A 42 2.02 17.54 21.52
CA ALA A 42 3.13 17.81 20.60
C ALA A 42 3.67 16.52 19.97
N VAL A 43 3.84 15.44 20.75
CA VAL A 43 4.32 14.14 20.25
C VAL A 43 3.32 13.52 19.28
N THR A 44 2.02 13.52 19.61
CA THR A 44 0.98 12.98 18.73
C THR A 44 0.88 13.76 17.42
N LEU A 45 0.96 15.09 17.47
CA LEU A 45 0.97 15.94 16.28
C LEU A 45 2.22 15.70 15.43
N ALA A 46 3.40 15.60 16.04
CA ALA A 46 4.64 15.28 15.33
C ALA A 46 4.57 13.90 14.65
N ALA A 47 4.07 12.89 15.35
CA ALA A 47 3.87 11.54 14.80
C ALA A 47 2.88 11.55 13.61
N LEU A 48 1.77 12.30 13.74
CA LEU A 48 0.79 12.47 12.67
C LEU A 48 1.42 13.13 11.44
N LEU A 49 2.12 14.26 11.62
CA LEU A 49 2.80 14.98 10.53
C LEU A 49 3.86 14.11 9.85
N LEU A 50 4.66 13.36 10.62
CA LEU A 50 5.62 12.40 10.08
C LEU A 50 4.93 11.30 9.28
N SER A 51 3.80 10.78 9.76
CA SER A 51 3.02 9.77 9.05
C SER A 51 2.47 10.30 7.73
N LEU A 52 1.96 11.55 7.70
CA LEU A 52 1.44 12.21 6.52
C LEU A 52 2.55 12.49 5.51
N ARG A 53 3.71 12.99 5.96
CA ARG A 53 4.90 13.18 5.12
C ARG A 53 5.39 11.87 4.52
N ARG A 54 5.47 10.80 5.32
CA ARG A 54 5.83 9.45 4.86
C ARG A 54 4.83 8.94 3.83
N ARG A 55 3.51 9.12 4.05
CA ARG A 55 2.45 8.75 3.11
C ARG A 55 2.56 9.55 1.80
N ALA A 56 2.77 10.86 1.88
CA ALA A 56 2.95 11.72 0.72
C ALA A 56 4.16 11.31 -0.11
N ARG A 57 5.31 11.04 0.55
CA ARG A 57 6.52 10.55 -0.13
C ARG A 57 6.28 9.21 -0.81
N ARG A 58 5.64 8.26 -0.13
CA ARG A 58 5.27 6.95 -0.72
C ARG A 58 4.35 7.11 -1.93
N ARG A 59 3.37 8.03 -1.86
CA ARG A 59 2.48 8.34 -3.00
C ARG A 59 3.23 8.92 -4.19
N ARG A 60 4.18 9.83 -3.96
CA ARG A 60 5.03 10.40 -5.02
C ARG A 60 5.86 9.32 -5.72
N ILE A 61 6.60 8.52 -4.96
CA ILE A 61 7.41 7.40 -5.51
C ILE A 61 6.52 6.43 -6.30
N ARG A 62 5.32 6.13 -5.80
CA ARG A 62 4.38 5.26 -6.51
C ARG A 62 3.89 5.89 -7.82
N ALA A 63 3.60 7.19 -7.82
CA ALA A 63 3.16 7.91 -9.01
C ALA A 63 4.28 7.97 -10.06
N GLU A 64 5.51 8.28 -9.66
CA GLU A 64 6.69 8.27 -10.53
C GLU A 64 6.92 6.90 -11.18
N ARG A 65 6.83 5.81 -10.39
CA ARG A 65 6.92 4.44 -10.93
C ARG A 65 5.79 4.13 -11.90
N SER A 66 4.56 4.54 -11.58
CA SER A 66 3.41 4.33 -12.46
C SER A 66 3.61 5.05 -13.79
N ALA A 67 4.07 6.31 -13.76
CA ALA A 67 4.39 7.10 -14.93
C ALA A 67 5.51 6.46 -15.76
N ARG A 68 6.58 5.98 -15.11
CA ARG A 68 7.68 5.26 -15.78
C ARG A 68 7.17 4.06 -16.57
N TYR A 69 6.27 3.27 -16.00
CA TYR A 69 5.69 2.10 -16.67
C TYR A 69 4.51 2.42 -17.59
N GLY A 70 4.08 3.68 -17.70
CA GLY A 70 2.90 4.08 -18.47
C GLY A 70 1.57 3.57 -17.90
N LEU A 71 1.51 3.30 -16.60
CA LEU A 71 0.29 2.90 -15.91
C LEU A 71 -0.57 4.14 -15.60
N PRO A 72 -1.89 4.09 -15.80
CA PRO A 72 -2.77 5.18 -15.40
C PRO A 72 -2.82 5.31 -13.89
N ARG A 73 -3.11 6.53 -13.42
CA ARG A 73 -3.19 6.85 -11.98
C ARG A 73 -4.30 6.07 -11.27
N VAL A 74 -5.41 5.85 -11.98
CA VAL A 74 -6.54 5.02 -11.56
C VAL A 74 -6.63 3.88 -12.57
N LEU A 75 -6.58 2.64 -12.08
CA LEU A 75 -6.80 1.48 -12.95
C LEU A 75 -8.30 1.38 -13.25
N PRO A 76 -8.67 1.03 -14.50
CA PRO A 76 -10.07 0.85 -14.86
C PRO A 76 -10.71 -0.27 -14.03
N GLU A 77 -12.03 -0.28 -13.91
CA GLU A 77 -12.72 -1.34 -13.18
C GLU A 77 -12.74 -2.66 -13.95
N SER A 78 -12.85 -2.58 -15.29
CA SER A 78 -12.86 -3.72 -16.20
C SER A 78 -11.59 -4.58 -16.07
N PRO A 79 -11.71 -5.87 -15.70
CA PRO A 79 -10.58 -6.80 -15.65
C PRO A 79 -9.84 -6.91 -16.99
N ARG A 80 -10.58 -6.87 -18.11
CA ARG A 80 -10.04 -6.90 -19.47
C ARG A 80 -9.13 -5.71 -19.74
N GLU A 81 -9.57 -4.50 -19.41
CA GLU A 81 -8.76 -3.30 -19.60
C GLU A 81 -7.50 -3.31 -18.72
N ARG A 82 -7.60 -3.84 -17.49
CA ARG A 82 -6.42 -4.01 -16.61
C ARG A 82 -5.38 -4.92 -17.23
N TRP A 83 -5.80 -6.03 -17.86
CA TRP A 83 -4.88 -6.93 -18.56
C TRP A 83 -4.20 -6.25 -19.75
N ILE A 84 -4.93 -5.47 -20.55
CA ILE A 84 -4.38 -4.72 -21.68
C ILE A 84 -3.34 -3.70 -21.22
N ILE A 85 -3.64 -2.94 -20.16
CA ILE A 85 -2.70 -1.97 -19.58
C ILE A 85 -1.46 -2.68 -19.04
N PHE A 86 -1.66 -3.81 -18.36
CA PHE A 86 -0.57 -4.55 -17.73
C PHE A 86 0.37 -5.20 -18.76
N SER A 87 -0.15 -5.85 -19.80
CA SER A 87 0.67 -6.44 -20.86
C SER A 87 1.45 -5.38 -21.64
N ARG A 88 0.85 -4.20 -21.89
CA ARG A 88 1.55 -3.06 -22.48
C ARG A 88 2.70 -2.57 -21.59
N ALA A 89 2.49 -2.49 -20.28
CA ALA A 89 3.54 -2.10 -19.34
C ALA A 89 4.70 -3.11 -19.31
N ILE A 90 4.41 -4.42 -19.37
CA ILE A 90 5.42 -5.48 -19.48
C ILE A 90 6.20 -5.33 -20.79
N ARG A 91 5.51 -5.24 -21.93
CA ARG A 91 6.15 -5.09 -23.25
C ARG A 91 7.01 -3.84 -23.33
N ARG A 92 6.63 -2.76 -22.64
CA ARG A 92 7.46 -1.57 -22.50
C ARG A 92 8.75 -1.85 -21.74
N VAL A 93 8.68 -2.54 -20.60
CA VAL A 93 9.87 -2.92 -19.80
C VAL A 93 10.81 -3.81 -20.61
N LEU A 94 10.27 -4.80 -21.33
CA LEU A 94 11.07 -5.66 -22.21
C LEU A 94 11.74 -4.84 -23.31
N ALA A 95 11.02 -3.92 -23.94
CA ALA A 95 11.57 -3.06 -24.97
C ALA A 95 12.64 -2.08 -24.46
N GLU A 96 12.51 -1.59 -23.22
CA GLU A 96 13.55 -0.79 -22.57
C GLU A 96 14.82 -1.60 -22.32
N ARG A 97 14.70 -2.92 -22.09
CA ARG A 97 15.85 -3.80 -21.82
C ARG A 97 16.51 -4.36 -23.07
N PHE A 98 15.72 -4.86 -24.01
CA PHE A 98 16.18 -5.64 -25.16
C PHE A 98 16.01 -4.92 -26.51
N GLY A 99 15.42 -3.72 -26.51
CA GLY A 99 15.25 -2.88 -27.70
C GLY A 99 13.82 -2.79 -28.22
N ALA A 100 13.55 -1.82 -29.09
CA ALA A 100 12.20 -1.46 -29.51
C ALA A 100 11.42 -2.58 -30.24
N SER A 101 12.12 -3.49 -30.92
CA SER A 101 11.53 -4.64 -31.63
C SER A 101 10.73 -5.55 -30.71
N TRP A 102 11.10 -5.64 -29.44
CA TRP A 102 10.39 -6.42 -28.42
C TRP A 102 8.95 -5.96 -28.16
N ARG A 103 8.56 -4.75 -28.56
CA ARG A 103 7.15 -4.34 -28.49
C ARG A 103 6.28 -5.11 -29.48
N ALA A 104 6.83 -5.38 -30.67
CA ALA A 104 6.13 -5.99 -31.79
C ALA A 104 6.14 -7.52 -31.73
N LYS A 105 7.11 -8.12 -31.01
CA LYS A 105 7.25 -9.58 -30.94
C LYS A 105 5.96 -10.28 -30.49
N THR A 106 5.63 -11.41 -31.09
CA THR A 106 4.55 -12.29 -30.60
C THR A 106 4.97 -13.01 -29.31
N ASN A 107 4.03 -13.65 -28.61
CA ASN A 107 4.39 -14.39 -27.39
C ASN A 107 5.25 -15.63 -27.74
N GLU A 108 5.06 -16.20 -28.93
CA GLU A 108 5.83 -17.30 -29.50
C GLU A 108 7.26 -16.85 -29.84
N GLU A 109 7.41 -15.71 -30.52
CA GLU A 109 8.73 -15.14 -30.82
C GLU A 109 9.50 -14.72 -29.56
N MET A 110 8.80 -14.42 -28.46
CA MET A 110 9.42 -14.15 -27.17
C MET A 110 9.78 -15.44 -26.42
N SER A 111 9.00 -16.53 -26.56
CA SER A 111 9.33 -17.81 -25.93
C SER A 111 10.57 -18.45 -26.54
N ASP A 112 10.80 -18.23 -27.84
CA ASP A 112 11.92 -18.78 -28.57
C ASP A 112 13.19 -17.90 -28.46
N ALA A 113 13.10 -16.77 -27.75
CA ALA A 113 14.20 -15.82 -27.61
C ALA A 113 15.14 -16.21 -26.45
N PRO A 114 16.38 -16.67 -26.71
CA PRO A 114 17.28 -17.15 -25.66
C PRO A 114 17.68 -16.04 -24.68
N GLU A 115 17.83 -14.80 -25.18
CA GLU A 115 18.18 -13.62 -24.39
C GLU A 115 17.20 -13.32 -23.23
N LEU A 116 15.92 -13.72 -23.35
CA LEU A 116 14.94 -13.59 -22.27
C LEU A 116 15.18 -14.62 -21.15
N ALA A 117 15.41 -15.87 -21.55
CA ALA A 117 15.71 -16.95 -20.61
C ALA A 117 17.06 -16.74 -19.93
N GLU A 118 18.06 -16.20 -20.63
CA GLU A 118 19.36 -15.82 -20.06
C GLU A 118 19.21 -14.70 -19.01
N ALA A 119 18.37 -13.71 -19.27
CA ALA A 119 18.17 -12.58 -18.36
C ALA A 119 17.32 -12.92 -17.13
N LEU A 120 16.27 -13.74 -17.28
CA LEU A 120 15.31 -14.02 -16.21
C LEU A 120 15.51 -15.39 -15.53
N GLY A 121 16.21 -16.30 -16.19
CA GLY A 121 16.13 -17.74 -15.94
C GLY A 121 14.91 -18.37 -16.61
N THR A 122 15.05 -19.61 -17.07
CA THR A 122 14.03 -20.36 -17.86
C THR A 122 12.65 -20.31 -17.21
N ARG A 123 12.53 -20.70 -15.94
CA ARG A 123 11.25 -20.72 -15.22
C ARG A 123 10.53 -19.37 -15.19
N ARG A 124 11.26 -18.28 -14.95
CA ARG A 124 10.66 -16.95 -14.87
C ARG A 124 10.30 -16.41 -16.25
N ALA A 125 11.07 -16.77 -17.27
CA ALA A 125 10.71 -16.47 -18.65
C ALA A 125 9.40 -17.19 -19.02
N GLU A 126 9.26 -18.48 -18.70
CA GLU A 126 8.01 -19.23 -18.90
C GLU A 126 6.82 -18.60 -18.16
N GLU A 127 6.98 -18.29 -16.87
CA GLU A 127 5.95 -17.61 -16.06
C GLU A 127 5.53 -16.25 -16.67
N LEU A 128 6.48 -15.50 -17.24
CA LEU A 128 6.21 -14.23 -17.92
C LEU A 128 5.43 -14.44 -19.23
N ILE A 129 5.83 -15.42 -20.04
CA ILE A 129 5.17 -15.73 -21.30
C ILE A 129 3.74 -16.21 -21.06
N ASP A 130 3.51 -17.07 -20.07
CA ASP A 130 2.18 -17.54 -19.71
C ASP A 130 1.28 -16.40 -19.23
N LEU A 131 1.86 -15.43 -18.53
CA LEU A 131 1.14 -14.24 -18.11
C LEU A 131 0.77 -13.34 -19.30
N LEU A 132 1.64 -13.20 -20.30
CA LEU A 132 1.32 -12.49 -21.54
C LEU A 132 0.25 -13.21 -22.37
N ARG A 133 0.30 -14.54 -22.44
CA ARG A 133 -0.75 -15.37 -23.07
C ARG A 133 -2.10 -15.20 -22.37
N GLN A 134 -2.12 -15.14 -21.04
CA GLN A 134 -3.34 -14.84 -20.28
C GLN A 134 -3.90 -13.46 -20.62
N ALA A 135 -3.04 -12.45 -20.78
CA ALA A 135 -3.46 -11.11 -21.19
C ALA A 135 -4.06 -11.08 -22.60
N ASP A 136 -3.50 -11.86 -23.54
CA ASP A 136 -4.06 -11.98 -24.90
C ASP A 136 -5.40 -12.73 -24.89
N ARG A 137 -5.52 -13.83 -24.14
CA ARG A 137 -6.82 -14.49 -23.93
C ARG A 137 -7.86 -13.54 -23.35
N ALA A 138 -7.47 -12.75 -22.35
CA ALA A 138 -8.33 -11.74 -21.73
C ALA A 138 -8.82 -10.67 -22.72
N LYS A 139 -8.02 -10.34 -23.73
CA LYS A 139 -8.37 -9.36 -24.75
C LYS A 139 -9.49 -9.85 -25.66
N PHE A 140 -9.63 -11.16 -25.88
CA PHE A 140 -10.60 -11.74 -26.82
C PHE A 140 -11.70 -12.56 -26.15
N ALA A 141 -11.60 -12.85 -24.85
CA ALA A 141 -12.62 -13.59 -24.13
C ALA A 141 -13.87 -12.74 -23.87
N ASP A 142 -15.04 -13.29 -24.19
CA ASP A 142 -16.35 -12.77 -23.77
C ASP A 142 -16.74 -13.25 -22.36
N SER A 143 -16.01 -14.23 -21.84
CA SER A 143 -16.21 -14.81 -20.51
C SER A 143 -15.44 -14.06 -19.42
N PRO A 144 -15.88 -14.16 -18.15
CA PRO A 144 -15.19 -13.53 -17.02
C PRO A 144 -13.73 -13.97 -16.93
N VAL A 145 -12.84 -12.99 -17.01
CA VAL A 145 -11.39 -13.20 -16.94
C VAL A 145 -10.92 -13.05 -15.50
N PRO A 146 -10.00 -13.90 -15.00
CA PRO A 146 -9.37 -13.69 -13.70
C PRO A 146 -8.70 -12.32 -13.62
N LYS A 147 -8.71 -11.73 -12.43
CA LYS A 147 -8.08 -10.43 -12.19
C LYS A 147 -6.54 -10.53 -12.34
N PRO A 148 -5.88 -9.60 -13.06
CA PRO A 148 -4.42 -9.62 -13.16
C PRO A 148 -3.76 -9.37 -11.79
N PRO A 149 -2.49 -9.80 -11.62
CA PRO A 149 -1.72 -9.46 -10.44
C PRO A 149 -1.54 -7.94 -10.32
N ALA A 150 -1.18 -7.48 -9.12
CA ALA A 150 -0.93 -6.06 -8.91
C ALA A 150 0.26 -5.60 -9.78
N PRO A 151 0.07 -4.63 -10.70
CA PRO A 151 1.04 -4.36 -11.75
C PRO A 151 2.34 -3.77 -11.21
N LEU A 152 2.27 -2.83 -10.26
CA LEU A 152 3.47 -2.16 -9.73
C LEU A 152 4.44 -3.10 -8.98
N PRO A 153 4.00 -3.94 -8.02
CA PRO A 153 4.88 -4.92 -7.39
C PRO A 153 5.51 -5.88 -8.40
N TYR A 154 4.73 -6.34 -9.38
CA TYR A 154 5.21 -7.27 -10.41
C TYR A 154 6.27 -6.61 -11.31
N LEU A 155 5.97 -5.45 -11.89
CA LEU A 155 6.89 -4.74 -12.77
C LEU A 155 8.17 -4.32 -12.05
N SER A 156 8.08 -3.94 -10.77
CA SER A 156 9.28 -3.62 -9.97
C SER A 156 10.17 -4.85 -9.79
N LYS A 157 9.58 -6.03 -9.55
CA LYS A 157 10.33 -7.30 -9.46
C LYS A 157 10.91 -7.70 -10.81
N LEU A 158 10.16 -7.56 -11.89
CA LEU A 158 10.60 -7.86 -13.25
C LEU A 158 11.80 -6.98 -13.64
N VAL A 159 11.71 -5.67 -13.43
CA VAL A 159 12.82 -4.73 -13.70
C VAL A 159 14.05 -5.07 -12.85
N ALA A 160 13.87 -5.42 -11.57
CA ALA A 160 14.98 -5.83 -10.71
C ALA A 160 15.63 -7.13 -11.21
N ALA A 161 14.85 -8.09 -11.71
CA ALA A 161 15.37 -9.33 -12.29
C ALA A 161 16.11 -9.08 -13.62
N LEU A 162 15.65 -8.13 -14.44
CA LEU A 162 16.28 -7.75 -15.71
C LEU A 162 17.47 -6.79 -15.56
N ALA A 163 17.77 -6.32 -14.35
CA ALA A 163 18.86 -5.39 -14.14
C ALA A 163 20.21 -6.07 -14.47
N PRO A 164 21.13 -5.40 -15.18
CA PRO A 164 22.39 -6.00 -15.63
C PRO A 164 23.26 -6.58 -14.51
N GLU A 165 23.13 -6.07 -13.28
CA GLU A 165 23.88 -6.57 -12.12
C GLU A 165 23.36 -7.91 -11.56
N ALA A 166 22.15 -8.36 -11.94
CA ALA A 166 21.60 -9.62 -11.48
C ALA A 166 22.33 -10.86 -12.07
N GLY A 167 22.98 -10.70 -13.24
CA GLY A 167 23.71 -11.77 -13.92
C GLY A 167 25.18 -11.95 -13.49
N ALA A 168 25.75 -11.02 -12.72
CA ALA A 168 27.19 -11.01 -12.43
C ALA A 168 27.64 -11.89 -11.24
N ARG A 169 26.72 -12.53 -10.50
CA ARG A 169 27.06 -13.19 -9.21
C ARG A 169 27.36 -14.69 -9.26
N SER A 170 27.45 -15.33 -10.43
CA SER A 170 27.60 -16.80 -10.49
C SER A 170 28.69 -17.29 -11.43
N ARG A 171 29.94 -16.82 -11.28
CA ARG A 171 31.14 -17.50 -11.79
C ARG A 171 32.38 -17.24 -10.92
N THR A 172 32.32 -17.58 -9.63
CA THR A 172 33.53 -17.90 -8.87
C THR A 172 33.60 -19.40 -8.67
N ARG A 173 34.22 -20.04 -9.67
CA ARG A 173 34.63 -21.44 -9.67
C ARG A 173 35.72 -21.58 -8.60
N GLY A 174 35.39 -22.21 -7.48
CA GLY A 174 36.40 -22.72 -6.55
C GLY A 174 37.18 -23.82 -7.25
N LYS A 175 38.51 -23.64 -7.32
CA LYS A 175 39.48 -24.70 -7.63
C LYS A 175 39.65 -25.60 -6.42
#